data_AF-A0A4V4HA62-F1
#
_entry.id   AF-A0A4V4HA62-F1
#
_cell.length_a   1.000
_cell.length_b   1.000
_cell.length_c   1.000
_cell.angle_alpha   90.00
_cell.angle_beta   90.00
_cell.angle_gamma   90.00
#
_symmetry.space_group_name_H-M   'P 1'
#
loop_
_entity.id
_entity.type
_entity.pdbx_description
1 polymer ?
#
loop_
_entity_poly.entity_id
_entity_poly.type
_entity_poly.pdbx_seq_one_letter_code
_entity_poly.pdbx_strand_id
1 'polypeptide(L)'
;MTTSTDDVLPYVHLLSELCVADDEAKDLAIRIEEAHAKAITYKLKLQSLKNSDTSEDEQLMILPPKSSRQYTEILREVDDVKQQICGLKLDIASALQEKARARSEIESSSAEARSYSRYKEELRREIDEVNVEQEFIDLARIEADREFRHIEAQREAEAAHFTESVRKAYSRIDGLRRESTSAKQLKETLMITSLDVDALQNEMEFIRAAEKSYQKTYLVEDTARLEEEQQTDISLLRSTKAELEAAKNELSTVKEEGYKLMDEMDGIRKELIRIADGKERSSRAKKKSDSCFETLNTKLHKAMSKMESASMVEKRADAIVANLSAALQQLHSDIDAAKMEAELVSEETKAVRMETEKSRMYTQSLKERLQEAMEELNTVKAAEANALEELKAITESTMRERAISSIWSSTITISKFEYYYLIKQAKAIQEVADKKVAAAQAWMEALKAKTEERRMNAETDPTQSWALVPVERESLSKPKKGSILKRAIEKEINHHEEEREQKLVQSHDMKLAIAMPRRSLTGSGVSGASRRLHASRKSNSTKQQPSFTFTPPSSAHKKGKVVNTLVRFLRTPKQRWGSRRNV
;
A
#
# COMPACT_ATOMS: atom_id res chain seq x y z
N MET A 1 4.87 -21.88 21.59
CA MET A 1 5.86 -20.94 21.02
C MET A 1 6.32 -20.04 22.14
N THR A 2 7.57 -20.23 22.57
CA THR A 2 8.21 -19.57 23.71
C THR A 2 8.37 -18.08 23.42
N THR A 3 7.84 -17.24 24.31
CA THR A 3 7.99 -15.79 24.27
C THR A 3 9.44 -15.42 24.53
N SER A 4 10.13 -14.96 23.48
CA SER A 4 11.44 -14.33 23.60
C SER A 4 11.28 -13.01 24.35
N THR A 5 11.63 -13.02 25.64
CA THR A 5 11.65 -11.85 26.53
C THR A 5 12.95 -11.05 26.42
N ASP A 6 13.82 -11.40 25.49
CA ASP A 6 15.20 -10.90 25.47
C ASP A 6 15.38 -9.56 24.74
N ASP A 7 14.41 -9.14 23.90
CA ASP A 7 14.52 -7.90 23.12
C ASP A 7 14.09 -6.63 23.89
N VAL A 8 13.57 -6.78 25.11
CA VAL A 8 13.18 -5.64 25.99
C VAL A 8 14.37 -5.13 26.80
N LEU A 9 15.39 -5.96 27.02
CA LEU A 9 16.55 -5.65 27.86
C LEU A 9 17.41 -4.47 27.34
N PRO A 10 17.68 -4.31 26.03
CA PRO A 10 18.50 -3.20 25.52
C PRO A 10 17.81 -1.84 25.67
N TYR A 11 16.51 -1.78 25.42
CA TYR A 11 15.73 -0.54 25.47
C TYR A 11 15.60 0.00 26.90
N VAL A 12 15.41 -0.90 27.88
CA VAL A 12 15.37 -0.55 29.29
C VAL A 12 16.75 -0.10 29.78
N HIS A 13 17.82 -0.72 29.29
CA HIS A 13 19.19 -0.31 29.59
C HIS A 13 19.50 1.11 29.06
N LEU A 14 19.16 1.39 27.80
CA LEU A 14 19.34 2.70 27.16
C LEU A 14 18.52 3.82 27.83
N LEU A 15 17.30 3.52 28.28
CA LEU A 15 16.49 4.47 29.06
C LEU A 15 17.09 4.73 30.45
N SER A 16 17.64 3.70 31.08
CA SER A 16 18.36 3.82 32.35
C SER A 16 19.61 4.71 32.18
N GLU A 17 20.40 4.50 31.13
CA GLU A 17 21.56 5.32 30.79
C GLU A 17 21.18 6.78 30.50
N LEU A 18 20.09 7.01 29.77
CA LEU A 18 19.57 8.35 29.51
C LEU A 18 19.14 9.06 30.81
N CYS A 19 18.54 8.33 31.75
CA CYS A 19 18.12 8.87 33.05
C CYS A 19 19.32 9.25 33.91
N VAL A 20 20.34 8.38 33.97
CA VAL A 20 21.59 8.64 34.69
C VAL A 20 22.30 9.87 34.10
N ALA A 21 22.41 9.97 32.77
CA ALA A 21 23.02 11.13 32.12
C ALA A 21 22.24 12.44 32.36
N ASP A 22 20.91 12.38 32.51
CA ASP A 22 20.08 13.55 32.78
C ASP A 22 20.25 14.06 34.22
N ASP A 23 20.42 13.14 35.18
CA ASP A 23 20.65 13.49 36.58
C ASP A 23 22.09 14.00 36.79
N GLU A 24 23.08 13.41 36.13
CA GLU A 24 24.46 13.94 36.11
C GLU A 24 24.54 15.35 35.50
N ALA A 25 23.79 15.60 34.43
CA ALA A 25 23.73 16.92 33.81
C ALA A 25 23.11 17.98 34.75
N LYS A 26 22.09 17.62 35.54
CA LYS A 26 21.49 18.50 36.55
C LYS A 26 22.49 18.79 37.68
N ASP A 27 23.19 17.77 38.18
CA ASP A 27 24.20 17.93 39.22
C ASP A 27 25.40 18.80 38.77
N LEU A 28 25.81 18.70 37.51
CA LEU A 28 26.83 19.56 36.93
C LEU A 28 26.35 21.01 36.80
N ALA A 29 25.07 21.23 36.43
CA ALA A 29 24.49 22.57 36.35
C ALA A 29 24.47 23.27 37.72
N ILE A 30 24.09 22.55 38.79
CA ILE A 30 24.09 23.07 40.17
C ILE A 30 25.52 23.46 40.59
N ARG A 31 26.51 22.60 40.33
CA ARG A 31 27.92 22.87 40.65
C ARG A 31 28.47 24.11 39.93
N ILE A 32 28.01 24.41 38.71
CA ILE A 32 28.38 25.63 37.99
C ILE A 32 27.77 26.88 38.63
N GLU A 33 26.49 26.83 39.01
CA GLU A 33 25.85 27.95 39.70
C GLU A 33 26.55 28.27 41.02
N GLU A 34 26.92 27.25 41.79
CA GLU A 34 27.71 27.41 43.01
C GLU A 34 29.11 28.00 42.76
N ALA A 35 29.82 27.51 41.74
CA ALA A 35 31.13 28.05 41.35
C ALA A 35 31.03 29.51 40.88
N HIS A 36 29.96 29.85 40.15
CA HIS A 36 29.68 31.22 39.71
C HIS A 36 29.34 32.14 40.89
N ALA A 37 28.54 31.67 41.84
CA ALA A 37 28.25 32.40 43.08
C ALA A 37 29.54 32.67 43.87
N LYS A 38 30.42 31.67 44.03
CA LYS A 38 31.74 31.83 44.67
C LYS A 38 32.59 32.87 43.94
N ALA A 39 32.69 32.79 42.60
CA ALA A 39 33.43 33.77 41.81
C ALA A 39 32.93 35.21 42.00
N ILE A 40 31.61 35.42 42.12
CA ILE A 40 31.03 36.73 42.43
C ILE A 40 31.46 37.21 43.81
N THR A 41 31.44 36.35 44.83
CA THR A 41 31.89 36.75 46.19
C THR A 41 33.36 37.13 46.24
N TYR A 42 34.24 36.42 45.52
CA TYR A 42 35.66 36.76 45.43
C TYR A 42 35.88 38.08 44.67
N LYS A 43 35.12 38.32 43.60
CA LYS A 43 35.16 39.59 42.86
C LYS A 43 34.75 40.77 43.75
N LEU A 44 33.73 40.61 44.60
CA LEU A 44 33.31 41.63 45.56
C LEU A 44 34.36 41.86 46.66
N LYS A 45 35.00 40.79 47.16
CA LYS A 45 36.13 40.90 48.12
C LYS A 45 37.33 41.65 47.50
N LEU A 46 37.71 41.33 46.26
CA LEU A 46 38.74 42.05 45.50
C LEU A 46 38.40 43.55 45.33
N GLN A 47 37.13 43.88 45.05
CA GLN A 47 36.68 45.26 44.96
C GLN A 47 36.73 45.98 46.33
N SER A 48 36.41 45.29 47.42
CA SER A 48 36.50 45.87 48.77
C SER A 48 37.94 46.17 49.21
N LEU A 49 38.91 45.30 48.86
CA LEU A 49 40.34 45.56 49.09
C LEU A 49 40.88 46.67 48.19
N LYS A 50 40.38 46.78 46.95
CA LYS A 50 40.80 47.83 46.02
C LYS A 50 40.28 49.22 46.44
N ASN A 51 39.12 49.28 47.09
CA ASN A 51 38.51 50.53 47.55
C ASN A 51 39.04 51.01 48.92
N SER A 52 39.77 50.17 49.67
CA SER A 52 40.47 50.61 50.89
C SER A 52 41.80 51.34 50.62
N ASP A 53 42.28 51.31 49.37
CA ASP A 53 43.52 51.98 48.93
C ASP A 53 43.28 53.39 48.36
N THR A 54 42.05 53.90 48.38
CA THR A 54 41.70 55.26 47.96
C THR A 54 41.15 56.07 49.12
N SER A 55 41.99 56.28 50.14
CA SER A 55 41.90 57.43 51.04
C SER A 55 43.19 58.21 50.87
N GLU A 56 43.07 59.45 50.44
CA GLU A 56 44.17 60.40 50.32
C GLU A 56 44.92 60.51 51.66
N ASP A 57 46.21 60.18 51.69
CA ASP A 57 47.24 61.12 52.15
C ASP A 57 48.66 60.61 51.88
N GLU A 58 49.50 61.57 51.53
CA GLU A 58 50.89 61.45 51.10
C GLU A 58 51.79 61.19 52.31
N GLN A 59 52.02 59.92 52.70
CA GLN A 59 53.15 59.58 53.57
C GLN A 59 53.63 58.13 53.46
N LEU A 60 54.95 58.05 53.23
CA LEU A 60 55.83 56.90 53.17
C LEU A 60 55.57 55.89 54.31
N MET A 61 54.82 54.80 54.06
CA MET A 61 54.85 53.61 54.91
C MET A 61 54.37 52.34 54.18
N ILE A 62 55.28 51.39 54.04
CA ILE A 62 55.13 49.93 53.95
C ILE A 62 53.68 49.46 54.07
N LEU A 63 53.09 49.03 52.96
CA LEU A 63 51.94 48.14 53.03
C LEU A 63 52.34 46.89 53.82
N PRO A 64 51.58 46.47 54.85
CA PRO A 64 51.89 45.25 55.57
C PRO A 64 51.89 44.07 54.58
N PRO A 65 52.91 43.20 54.56
CA PRO A 65 53.06 42.10 53.60
C PRO A 65 51.92 41.06 53.67
N LYS A 66 51.02 41.20 54.66
CA LYS A 66 49.82 40.37 54.82
C LYS A 66 48.72 40.70 53.80
N SER A 67 48.59 41.96 53.36
CA SER A 67 47.52 42.36 52.42
C SER A 67 47.83 41.98 50.96
N SER A 68 49.09 42.15 50.52
CA SER A 68 49.48 41.74 49.15
C SER A 68 49.51 40.21 48.98
N ARG A 69 49.85 39.45 50.03
CA ARG A 69 49.79 37.98 50.02
C ARG A 69 48.37 37.44 49.96
N GLN A 70 47.43 38.07 50.67
CA GLN A 70 46.01 37.72 50.58
C GLN A 70 45.45 38.06 49.18
N TYR A 71 45.90 39.15 48.59
CA TYR A 71 45.50 39.53 47.22
C TYR A 71 46.02 38.55 46.15
N THR A 72 47.28 38.11 46.25
CA THR A 72 47.83 37.10 45.32
C THR A 72 47.20 35.73 45.50
N GLU A 73 46.84 35.36 46.73
CA GLU A 73 46.12 34.12 47.03
C GLU A 73 44.70 34.13 46.47
N ILE A 74 43.97 35.25 46.60
CA ILE A 74 42.64 35.42 45.98
C ILE A 74 42.72 35.38 44.45
N LEU A 75 43.76 35.95 43.84
CA LEU A 75 43.94 35.87 42.38
C LEU A 75 44.17 34.44 41.90
N ARG A 76 44.97 33.65 42.63
CA ARG A 76 45.18 32.23 42.32
C ARG A 76 43.88 31.43 42.44
N GLU A 77 43.11 31.64 43.52
CA GLU A 77 41.81 30.99 43.69
C GLU A 77 40.81 31.36 42.58
N VAL A 78 40.83 32.60 42.09
CA VAL A 78 39.97 33.03 40.97
C VAL A 78 40.38 32.34 39.66
N ASP A 79 41.67 32.20 39.40
CA ASP A 79 42.16 31.46 38.22
C ASP A 79 41.84 29.96 38.33
N ASP A 80 41.96 29.35 39.51
CA ASP A 80 41.58 27.95 39.77
C ASP A 80 40.07 27.74 39.53
N VAL A 81 39.21 28.64 40.03
CA VAL A 81 37.75 28.60 39.78
C VAL A 81 37.44 28.78 38.29
N LYS A 82 38.17 29.65 37.59
CA LYS A 82 38.01 29.85 36.15
C LYS A 82 38.38 28.60 35.35
N GLN A 83 39.44 27.90 35.73
CA GLN A 83 39.82 26.61 35.14
C GLN A 83 38.76 25.54 35.42
N GLN A 84 38.23 25.46 36.64
CA GLN A 84 37.15 24.53 36.98
C GLN A 84 35.88 24.81 36.17
N ILE A 85 35.49 26.07 35.98
CA ILE A 85 34.35 26.44 35.13
C ILE A 85 34.59 26.04 33.67
N CYS A 86 35.81 26.19 33.16
CA CYS A 86 36.15 25.72 31.81
C CYS A 86 36.09 24.19 31.70
N GLY A 87 36.53 23.45 32.72
CA GLY A 87 36.41 21.99 32.80
C GLY A 87 34.95 21.53 32.81
N LEU A 88 34.14 22.09 33.72
CA LEU A 88 32.71 21.76 33.82
C LEU A 88 31.93 22.08 32.53
N LYS A 89 32.30 23.15 31.80
CA LYS A 89 31.70 23.46 30.50
C LYS A 89 32.01 22.40 29.44
N LEU A 90 33.23 21.86 29.44
CA LEU A 90 33.63 20.75 28.58
C LEU A 90 32.88 19.47 28.94
N ASP A 91 32.77 19.16 30.23
CA ASP A 91 32.04 17.98 30.72
C ASP A 91 30.54 18.04 30.35
N ILE A 92 29.90 19.20 30.48
CA ILE A 92 28.51 19.40 30.03
C ILE A 92 28.38 19.24 28.52
N ALA A 93 29.31 19.77 27.72
CA ALA A 93 29.27 19.60 26.28
C ALA A 93 29.39 18.10 25.90
N SER A 94 30.26 17.35 26.58
CA SER A 94 30.41 15.91 26.41
C SER A 94 29.15 15.14 26.82
N ALA A 95 28.58 15.44 27.98
CA ALA A 95 27.34 14.81 28.48
C ALA A 95 26.14 15.08 27.56
N LEU A 96 26.02 16.30 27.01
CA LEU A 96 24.97 16.64 26.04
C LEU A 96 25.15 15.89 24.72
N GLN A 97 26.38 15.71 24.26
CA GLN A 97 26.67 14.91 23.06
C GLN A 97 26.35 13.42 23.29
N GLU A 98 26.66 12.88 24.46
CA GLU A 98 26.30 11.50 24.82
C GLU A 98 24.79 11.31 24.90
N LYS A 99 24.09 12.25 25.54
CA LYS A 99 22.63 12.27 25.59
C LYS A 99 21.99 12.33 24.19
N ALA A 100 22.59 13.07 23.25
CA ALA A 100 22.12 13.12 21.88
C ALA A 100 22.33 11.77 21.16
N ARG A 101 23.45 11.10 21.38
CA ARG A 101 23.73 9.75 20.85
C ARG A 101 22.75 8.72 21.39
N ALA A 102 22.59 8.63 22.71
CA ALA A 102 21.64 7.73 23.36
C ALA A 102 20.20 7.96 22.87
N ARG A 103 19.78 9.22 22.68
CA ARG A 103 18.46 9.53 22.10
C ARG A 103 18.30 9.03 20.66
N SER A 104 19.32 9.22 19.82
CA SER A 104 19.30 8.75 18.43
C SER A 104 19.20 7.22 18.37
N GLU A 105 19.89 6.50 19.25
CA GLU A 105 19.85 5.02 19.34
C GLU A 105 18.50 4.51 19.87
N ILE A 106 17.93 5.19 20.87
CA ILE A 106 16.57 4.90 21.33
C ILE A 106 15.55 5.13 20.20
N GLU A 107 15.72 6.19 19.42
CA GLU A 107 14.81 6.51 18.32
C GLU A 107 14.91 5.46 17.20
N SER A 108 16.12 5.04 16.79
CA SER A 108 16.31 3.98 15.79
C SER A 108 15.75 2.64 16.27
N SER A 109 16.09 2.21 17.49
CA SER A 109 15.55 0.99 18.10
C SER A 109 14.01 1.04 18.20
N SER A 110 13.45 2.19 18.59
CA SER A 110 12.00 2.36 18.63
C SER A 110 11.36 2.32 17.23
N ALA A 111 12.04 2.80 16.20
CA ALA A 111 11.56 2.73 14.82
C ALA A 111 11.54 1.28 14.31
N GLU A 112 12.57 0.51 14.61
CA GLU A 112 12.64 -0.93 14.33
C GLU A 112 11.56 -1.71 15.11
N ALA A 113 11.39 -1.45 16.40
CA ALA A 113 10.32 -2.08 17.19
C ALA A 113 8.93 -1.79 16.60
N ARG A 114 8.69 -0.57 16.10
CA ARG A 114 7.43 -0.20 15.42
C ARG A 114 7.26 -0.93 14.09
N SER A 115 8.33 -1.13 13.30
CA SER A 115 8.24 -1.85 12.04
C SER A 115 7.93 -3.33 12.27
N TYR A 116 8.58 -3.98 13.24
CA TYR A 116 8.27 -5.36 13.64
C TYR A 116 6.85 -5.52 14.18
N SER A 117 6.36 -4.57 14.99
CA SER A 117 4.97 -4.59 15.47
C SER A 117 3.98 -4.49 14.31
N ARG A 118 4.21 -3.60 13.35
CA ARG A 118 3.38 -3.49 12.14
C ARG A 118 3.41 -4.77 11.30
N TYR A 119 4.59 -5.36 11.11
CA TYR A 119 4.74 -6.62 10.38
C TYR A 119 3.99 -7.76 11.08
N LYS A 120 4.08 -7.86 12.41
CA LYS A 120 3.31 -8.83 13.20
C LYS A 120 1.80 -8.62 13.11
N GLU A 121 1.34 -7.37 13.08
CA GLU A 121 -0.07 -7.04 12.90
C GLU A 121 -0.55 -7.41 11.48
N GLU A 122 0.27 -7.21 10.46
CA GLU A 122 -0.04 -7.64 9.09
C GLU A 122 -0.16 -9.17 9.00
N LEU A 123 0.82 -9.91 9.54
CA LEU A 123 0.75 -11.37 9.58
C LEU A 123 -0.50 -11.87 10.33
N ARG A 124 -0.92 -11.17 11.38
CA ARG A 124 -2.17 -11.50 12.08
C ARG A 124 -3.40 -11.27 11.19
N ARG A 125 -3.45 -10.15 10.47
CA ARG A 125 -4.53 -9.89 9.52
C ARG A 125 -4.59 -10.95 8.42
N GLU A 126 -3.44 -11.32 7.85
CA GLU A 126 -3.35 -12.35 6.81
C GLU A 126 -3.81 -13.72 7.34
N ILE A 127 -3.41 -14.09 8.57
CA ILE A 127 -3.91 -15.31 9.22
C ILE A 127 -5.43 -15.24 9.44
N ASP A 128 -5.95 -14.12 9.91
CA ASP A 128 -7.39 -13.94 10.14
C ASP A 128 -8.17 -13.99 8.81
N GLU A 129 -7.62 -13.43 7.73
CA GLU A 129 -8.19 -13.47 6.38
C GLU A 129 -8.25 -14.90 5.84
N VAL A 130 -7.14 -15.65 5.91
CA VAL A 130 -7.10 -17.06 5.49
C VAL A 130 -8.06 -17.93 6.33
N ASN A 131 -8.21 -17.65 7.62
CA ASN A 131 -9.18 -18.36 8.47
C ASN A 131 -10.63 -18.10 7.99
N VAL A 132 -10.96 -16.85 7.66
CA VAL A 132 -12.27 -16.50 7.12
C VAL A 132 -12.50 -17.16 5.75
N GLU A 133 -11.49 -17.18 4.87
CA GLU A 133 -11.57 -17.90 3.59
C GLU A 133 -11.81 -19.40 3.78
N GLN A 134 -11.13 -20.01 4.76
CA GLN A 134 -11.34 -21.42 5.11
C GLN A 134 -12.79 -21.68 5.57
N GLU A 135 -13.36 -20.80 6.41
CA GLU A 135 -14.77 -20.89 6.81
C GLU A 135 -15.72 -20.80 5.60
N PHE A 136 -15.42 -19.94 4.61
CA PHE A 136 -16.21 -19.88 3.37
C PHE A 136 -16.12 -21.16 2.54
N ILE A 137 -14.93 -21.77 2.44
CA ILE A 137 -14.73 -23.06 1.76
C ILE A 137 -15.55 -24.15 2.47
N ASP A 138 -15.52 -24.18 3.80
CA ASP A 138 -16.27 -25.16 4.58
C ASP A 138 -17.80 -24.97 4.42
N LEU A 139 -18.28 -23.72 4.38
CA LEU A 139 -19.69 -23.43 4.08
C LEU A 139 -20.10 -23.87 2.68
N ALA A 140 -19.28 -23.58 1.66
CA ALA A 140 -19.52 -24.01 0.29
C ALA A 140 -19.56 -25.54 0.18
N ARG A 141 -18.67 -26.23 0.90
CA ARG A 141 -18.64 -27.70 0.99
C ARG A 141 -19.90 -28.25 1.64
N ILE A 142 -20.34 -27.68 2.77
CA ILE A 142 -21.58 -28.09 3.45
C ILE A 142 -22.79 -27.91 2.53
N GLU A 143 -22.85 -26.81 1.79
CA GLU A 143 -23.96 -26.54 0.88
C GLU A 143 -23.95 -27.49 -0.32
N ALA A 144 -22.79 -27.77 -0.91
CA ALA A 144 -22.64 -28.77 -1.96
C ALA A 144 -23.08 -30.17 -1.49
N ASP A 145 -22.71 -30.57 -0.27
CA ASP A 145 -23.13 -31.85 0.32
C ASP A 145 -24.64 -31.92 0.56
N ARG A 146 -25.28 -30.80 0.94
CA ARG A 146 -26.74 -30.72 1.11
C ARG A 146 -27.48 -30.88 -0.21
N GLU A 147 -27.04 -30.16 -1.25
CA GLU A 147 -27.61 -30.25 -2.59
C GLU A 147 -27.40 -31.65 -3.17
N PHE A 148 -26.22 -32.24 -2.98
CA PHE A 148 -25.95 -33.61 -3.40
C PHE A 148 -26.93 -34.62 -2.77
N ARG A 149 -27.14 -34.54 -1.45
CA ARG A 149 -28.12 -35.39 -0.76
C ARG A 149 -29.55 -35.14 -1.22
N HIS A 150 -29.89 -33.90 -1.55
CA HIS A 150 -31.22 -33.57 -2.08
C HIS A 150 -31.45 -34.22 -3.45
N ILE A 151 -30.45 -34.14 -4.34
CA ILE A 151 -30.49 -34.78 -5.65
C ILE A 151 -30.55 -36.30 -5.52
N GLU A 152 -29.76 -36.92 -4.64
CA GLU A 152 -29.84 -38.36 -4.39
C GLU A 152 -31.22 -38.79 -3.91
N ALA A 153 -31.79 -38.09 -2.91
CA ALA A 153 -33.13 -38.38 -2.41
C ALA A 153 -34.21 -38.23 -3.50
N GLN A 154 -34.08 -37.23 -4.38
CA GLN A 154 -34.98 -37.07 -5.53
C GLN A 154 -34.83 -38.24 -6.51
N ARG A 155 -33.60 -38.64 -6.85
CA ARG A 155 -33.35 -39.77 -7.74
C ARG A 155 -33.89 -41.08 -7.17
N GLU A 156 -33.75 -41.31 -5.86
CA GLU A 156 -34.33 -42.46 -5.18
C GLU A 156 -35.85 -42.45 -5.23
N ALA A 157 -36.49 -41.30 -4.99
CA ALA A 157 -37.95 -41.16 -5.06
C ALA A 157 -38.47 -41.40 -6.49
N GLU A 158 -37.78 -40.87 -7.51
CA GLU A 158 -38.10 -41.12 -8.92
C GLU A 158 -37.92 -42.60 -9.28
N ALA A 159 -36.82 -43.23 -8.87
CA ALA A 159 -36.60 -44.66 -9.07
C ALA A 159 -37.68 -45.51 -8.39
N ALA A 160 -38.09 -45.16 -7.16
CA ALA A 160 -39.19 -45.82 -6.47
C ALA A 160 -40.53 -45.64 -7.21
N HIS A 161 -40.80 -44.46 -7.76
CA HIS A 161 -41.99 -44.23 -8.57
C HIS A 161 -41.97 -45.04 -9.89
N PHE A 162 -40.82 -45.10 -10.57
CA PHE A 162 -40.67 -45.89 -11.80
C PHE A 162 -40.83 -47.39 -11.52
N THR A 163 -40.19 -47.91 -10.48
CA THR A 163 -40.33 -49.33 -10.10
C THR A 163 -41.78 -49.67 -9.76
N GLU A 164 -42.48 -48.80 -9.04
CA GLU A 164 -43.91 -48.97 -8.73
C GLU A 164 -44.80 -48.94 -10.00
N SER A 165 -44.52 -48.02 -10.93
CA SER A 165 -45.24 -47.94 -12.20
C SER A 165 -45.03 -49.19 -13.06
N VAL A 166 -43.78 -49.65 -13.16
CA VAL A 166 -43.40 -50.88 -13.86
C VAL A 166 -44.07 -52.09 -13.22
N ARG A 167 -44.07 -52.19 -11.89
CA ARG A 167 -44.77 -53.26 -11.15
C ARG A 167 -46.28 -53.27 -11.46
N LYS A 168 -46.93 -52.10 -11.48
CA LYS A 168 -48.34 -51.97 -11.87
C LYS A 168 -48.56 -52.42 -13.32
N ALA A 169 -47.70 -52.01 -14.25
CA ALA A 169 -47.78 -52.42 -15.65
C ALA A 169 -47.66 -53.94 -15.81
N TYR A 170 -46.70 -54.59 -15.13
CA TYR A 170 -46.57 -56.05 -15.13
C TYR A 170 -47.81 -56.73 -14.55
N SER A 171 -48.35 -56.25 -13.42
CA SER A 171 -49.59 -56.82 -12.84
C SER A 171 -50.78 -56.74 -13.80
N ARG A 172 -50.87 -55.67 -14.61
CA ARG A 172 -51.89 -55.51 -15.65
C ARG A 172 -51.66 -56.48 -16.81
N ILE A 173 -50.42 -56.65 -17.26
CA ILE A 173 -50.06 -57.61 -18.30
C ILE A 173 -50.42 -59.04 -17.86
N ASP A 174 -50.15 -59.40 -16.60
CA ASP A 174 -50.51 -60.72 -16.07
C ASP A 174 -52.02 -60.92 -15.92
N GLY A 175 -52.77 -59.85 -15.63
CA GLY A 175 -54.24 -59.85 -15.68
C GLY A 175 -54.75 -60.14 -17.10
N LEU A 176 -54.29 -59.36 -18.08
CA LEU A 176 -54.64 -59.55 -19.50
C LEU A 176 -54.24 -60.93 -20.03
N ARG A 177 -53.10 -61.47 -19.58
CA ARG A 177 -52.66 -62.82 -19.94
C ARG A 177 -53.64 -63.88 -19.42
N ARG A 178 -54.09 -63.76 -18.17
CA ARG A 178 -55.11 -64.65 -17.59
C ARG A 178 -56.44 -64.55 -18.33
N GLU A 179 -56.90 -63.33 -18.59
CA GLU A 179 -58.13 -63.11 -19.39
C GLU A 179 -58.02 -63.71 -20.80
N SER A 180 -56.86 -63.55 -21.46
CA SER A 180 -56.60 -64.17 -22.77
C SER A 180 -56.65 -65.69 -22.72
N THR A 181 -56.08 -66.32 -21.68
CA THR A 181 -56.17 -67.78 -21.51
C THR A 181 -57.61 -68.22 -21.25
N SER A 182 -58.38 -67.50 -20.44
CA SER A 182 -59.80 -67.81 -20.19
C SER A 182 -60.66 -67.62 -21.45
N ALA A 183 -60.38 -66.60 -22.27
CA ALA A 183 -61.06 -66.39 -23.54
C ALA A 183 -60.77 -67.52 -24.54
N LYS A 184 -59.54 -68.06 -24.56
CA LYS A 184 -59.19 -69.23 -25.38
C LYS A 184 -59.96 -70.47 -24.92
N GLN A 185 -60.00 -70.74 -23.62
CA GLN A 185 -60.79 -71.84 -23.05
C GLN A 185 -62.29 -71.69 -23.38
N LEU A 186 -62.84 -70.48 -23.23
CA LEU A 186 -64.23 -70.21 -23.59
C LEU A 186 -64.49 -70.46 -25.08
N LYS A 187 -63.57 -70.05 -25.96
CA LYS A 187 -63.65 -70.33 -27.39
C LYS A 187 -63.63 -71.83 -27.69
N GLU A 188 -62.79 -72.60 -27.01
CA GLU A 188 -62.78 -74.07 -27.12
C GLU A 188 -64.11 -74.67 -26.67
N THR A 189 -64.65 -74.23 -25.52
CA THR A 189 -65.98 -74.70 -25.06
C THR A 189 -67.10 -74.32 -26.03
N LEU A 190 -67.06 -73.12 -26.60
CA LEU A 190 -68.05 -72.67 -27.58
C LEU A 190 -67.97 -73.47 -28.87
N MET A 191 -66.76 -73.81 -29.32
CA MET A 191 -66.55 -74.69 -30.46
C MET A 191 -67.13 -76.08 -30.22
N ILE A 192 -66.94 -76.65 -29.03
CA ILE A 192 -67.57 -77.93 -28.63
C ILE A 192 -69.11 -77.80 -28.68
N THR A 193 -69.67 -76.78 -28.03
CA THR A 193 -71.13 -76.59 -28.03
C THR A 193 -71.71 -76.32 -29.41
N SER A 194 -70.95 -75.68 -30.31
CA SER A 194 -71.38 -75.46 -31.69
C SER A 194 -71.49 -76.79 -32.45
N LEU A 195 -70.53 -77.70 -32.25
CA LEU A 195 -70.60 -79.04 -32.82
C LEU A 195 -71.80 -79.83 -32.29
N ASP A 196 -72.09 -79.70 -30.99
CA ASP A 196 -73.28 -80.32 -30.37
C ASP A 196 -74.59 -79.75 -30.97
N VAL A 197 -74.68 -78.43 -31.17
CA VAL A 197 -75.84 -77.79 -31.81
C VAL A 197 -76.00 -78.25 -33.26
N ASP A 198 -74.92 -78.33 -34.02
CA ASP A 198 -74.96 -78.83 -35.40
C ASP A 198 -75.45 -80.29 -35.45
N ALA A 199 -75.03 -81.13 -34.50
CA ALA A 199 -75.54 -82.50 -34.36
C ALA A 199 -77.05 -82.53 -34.07
N LEU A 200 -77.52 -81.75 -33.09
CA LEU A 200 -78.95 -81.65 -32.76
C LEU A 200 -79.79 -81.10 -33.93
N GLN A 201 -79.24 -80.17 -34.71
CA GLN A 201 -79.94 -79.62 -35.87
C GLN A 201 -80.11 -80.66 -36.98
N ASN A 202 -79.09 -81.48 -37.22
CA ASN A 202 -79.18 -82.62 -38.15
C ASN A 202 -80.23 -83.65 -37.68
N GLU A 203 -80.31 -83.93 -36.37
CA GLU A 203 -81.36 -84.78 -35.79
C GLU A 203 -82.77 -84.18 -35.98
N MET A 204 -82.94 -82.87 -35.77
CA MET A 204 -84.21 -82.18 -36.01
C MET A 204 -84.64 -82.16 -37.48
N GLU A 205 -83.70 -82.05 -38.42
CA GLU A 205 -83.98 -82.16 -39.85
C GLU A 205 -84.44 -83.56 -40.24
N PHE A 206 -83.85 -84.60 -39.62
CA PHE A 206 -84.32 -85.98 -39.76
C PHE A 206 -85.78 -86.15 -39.28
N ILE A 207 -86.13 -85.58 -38.11
CA ILE A 207 -87.51 -85.59 -37.60
C ILE A 207 -88.47 -84.84 -38.53
N ARG A 208 -88.09 -83.64 -39.01
CA ARG A 208 -88.92 -82.85 -39.95
C ARG A 208 -89.10 -83.54 -41.30
N ALA A 209 -88.10 -84.27 -41.79
CA ALA A 209 -88.23 -85.10 -42.98
C ALA A 209 -89.24 -86.24 -42.75
N ALA A 210 -89.26 -86.84 -41.56
CA ALA A 210 -90.28 -87.82 -41.18
C ALA A 210 -91.68 -87.18 -41.05
N GLU A 211 -91.81 -85.98 -40.50
CA GLU A 211 -93.10 -85.28 -40.31
C GLU A 211 -93.73 -84.80 -41.63
N LYS A 212 -92.93 -84.26 -42.57
CA LYS A 212 -93.42 -83.86 -43.91
C LYS A 212 -93.96 -85.03 -44.73
N SER A 213 -93.57 -86.26 -44.43
CA SER A 213 -94.15 -87.45 -45.04
C SER A 213 -95.57 -87.77 -44.53
N TYR A 214 -95.98 -87.19 -43.40
CA TYR A 214 -97.24 -87.49 -42.70
C TYR A 214 -98.37 -86.47 -42.99
N GLN A 215 -98.05 -85.29 -43.54
CA GLN A 215 -98.97 -84.13 -43.61
C GLN A 215 -99.28 -83.69 -45.04
N LYS A 216 -99.79 -84.63 -45.86
CA LYS A 216 -100.33 -84.35 -47.21
C LYS A 216 -101.65 -85.09 -47.42
N THR A 217 -102.70 -84.71 -46.70
CA THR A 217 -104.09 -85.13 -46.99
C THR A 217 -105.08 -84.16 -46.31
N TYR A 218 -106.18 -83.81 -47.02
CA TYR A 218 -107.31 -82.90 -46.67
C TYR A 218 -107.13 -81.39 -46.94
N LEU A 219 -107.60 -80.86 -48.10
CA LEU A 219 -108.95 -80.32 -48.45
C LEU A 219 -109.22 -78.92 -47.82
N VAL A 220 -109.43 -77.75 -48.47
CA VAL A 220 -110.17 -77.24 -49.68
C VAL A 220 -111.60 -76.70 -49.38
N GLU A 221 -111.83 -75.40 -49.71
CA GLU A 221 -113.09 -74.67 -50.10
C GLU A 221 -114.21 -74.42 -49.04
N ASP A 222 -115.13 -73.41 -49.08
CA ASP A 222 -115.65 -72.51 -50.14
C ASP A 222 -116.62 -71.39 -49.62
N THR A 223 -116.75 -70.28 -50.39
CA THR A 223 -117.94 -69.43 -50.77
C THR A 223 -118.94 -68.80 -49.75
N ALA A 224 -119.86 -67.83 -50.05
CA ALA A 224 -119.99 -66.60 -50.87
C ALA A 224 -121.49 -66.08 -50.82
N ARG A 225 -121.73 -64.74 -50.82
CA ARG A 225 -122.85 -63.95 -51.48
C ARG A 225 -124.31 -64.00 -50.89
N LEU A 226 -125.29 -63.07 -51.06
CA LEU A 226 -125.54 -61.78 -51.79
C LEU A 226 -126.89 -61.08 -51.34
N GLU A 227 -127.04 -59.78 -51.69
CA GLU A 227 -128.26 -58.96 -52.11
C GLU A 227 -129.37 -58.55 -51.10
N GLU A 228 -129.79 -57.26 -50.91
CA GLU A 228 -130.46 -56.20 -51.74
C GLU A 228 -131.95 -56.51 -52.07
N GLU A 229 -133.00 -55.68 -51.96
CA GLU A 229 -133.27 -54.22 -52.00
C GLU A 229 -134.72 -53.96 -51.46
N GLN A 230 -135.04 -52.76 -50.92
CA GLN A 230 -136.42 -52.18 -50.87
C GLN A 230 -136.36 -50.69 -50.43
N GLN A 231 -137.10 -49.82 -51.15
CA GLN A 231 -137.20 -48.36 -51.05
C GLN A 231 -138.72 -48.07 -51.07
N THR A 232 -139.38 -47.35 -50.17
CA THR A 232 -139.43 -45.87 -50.14
C THR A 232 -139.97 -45.27 -48.84
N ASP A 233 -140.68 -46.00 -47.96
CA ASP A 233 -140.89 -45.61 -46.54
C ASP A 233 -139.73 -46.03 -45.64
N ILE A 234 -138.92 -46.95 -46.17
CA ILE A 234 -137.55 -47.21 -45.74
C ILE A 234 -136.72 -45.94 -45.90
N SER A 235 -137.02 -44.99 -46.80
CA SER A 235 -136.14 -43.82 -47.02
C SER A 235 -136.00 -42.92 -45.79
N LEU A 236 -137.08 -42.66 -45.03
CA LEU A 236 -137.03 -41.80 -43.84
C LEU A 236 -136.51 -42.55 -42.60
N LEU A 237 -136.89 -43.82 -42.44
CA LEU A 237 -136.32 -44.73 -41.41
C LEU A 237 -134.86 -45.08 -41.69
N ARG A 238 -134.45 -45.12 -42.97
CA ARG A 238 -133.07 -45.29 -43.44
C ARG A 238 -132.31 -43.97 -43.33
N SER A 239 -132.94 -42.81 -43.49
CA SER A 239 -132.31 -41.50 -43.20
C SER A 239 -132.06 -41.35 -41.71
N THR A 240 -133.06 -41.58 -40.85
CA THR A 240 -132.90 -41.51 -39.39
C THR A 240 -132.00 -42.61 -38.84
N LYS A 241 -132.02 -43.83 -39.39
CA LYS A 241 -131.06 -44.90 -39.06
C LYS A 241 -129.67 -44.62 -39.64
N ALA A 242 -129.56 -44.00 -40.82
CA ALA A 242 -128.27 -43.57 -41.38
C ALA A 242 -127.69 -42.41 -40.58
N GLU A 243 -128.50 -41.47 -40.09
CA GLU A 243 -128.10 -40.41 -39.17
C GLU A 243 -127.72 -40.99 -37.80
N LEU A 244 -128.44 -42.01 -37.30
CA LEU A 244 -128.08 -42.72 -36.06
C LEU A 244 -126.76 -43.49 -36.20
N GLU A 245 -126.59 -44.24 -37.29
CA GLU A 245 -125.34 -44.95 -37.55
C GLU A 245 -124.20 -43.96 -37.90
N ALA A 246 -124.48 -42.82 -38.54
CA ALA A 246 -123.51 -41.74 -38.74
C ALA A 246 -123.09 -41.13 -37.40
N ALA A 247 -124.04 -40.78 -36.53
CA ALA A 247 -123.76 -40.26 -35.19
C ALA A 247 -123.02 -41.29 -34.31
N LYS A 248 -123.31 -42.59 -34.47
CA LYS A 248 -122.61 -43.68 -33.79
C LYS A 248 -121.20 -43.89 -34.32
N ASN A 249 -121.00 -43.77 -35.63
CA ASN A 249 -119.69 -43.80 -36.26
C ASN A 249 -118.88 -42.58 -35.84
N GLU A 250 -119.45 -41.37 -35.85
CA GLU A 250 -118.83 -40.15 -35.30
C GLU A 250 -118.50 -40.30 -33.82
N LEU A 251 -119.39 -40.91 -33.02
CA LEU A 251 -119.08 -41.21 -31.62
C LEU A 251 -117.92 -42.20 -31.48
N SER A 252 -117.79 -43.18 -32.38
CA SER A 252 -116.66 -44.11 -32.40
C SER A 252 -115.36 -43.43 -32.82
N THR A 253 -115.38 -42.55 -33.83
CA THR A 253 -114.21 -41.79 -34.26
C THR A 253 -113.76 -40.81 -33.18
N VAL A 254 -114.70 -40.12 -32.51
CA VAL A 254 -114.39 -39.24 -31.37
C VAL A 254 -113.76 -40.02 -30.21
N LYS A 255 -114.21 -41.25 -29.94
CA LYS A 255 -113.59 -42.11 -28.92
C LYS A 255 -112.17 -42.52 -29.31
N GLU A 256 -111.96 -42.96 -30.55
CA GLU A 256 -110.63 -43.31 -31.07
C GLU A 256 -109.67 -42.11 -31.06
N GLU A 257 -110.14 -40.93 -31.47
CA GLU A 257 -109.40 -39.67 -31.36
C GLU A 257 -109.10 -39.30 -29.92
N GLY A 258 -110.04 -39.53 -28.99
CA GLY A 258 -109.82 -39.36 -27.55
C GLY A 258 -108.71 -40.26 -27.00
N TYR A 259 -108.62 -41.51 -27.44
CA TYR A 259 -107.51 -42.41 -27.09
C TYR A 259 -106.19 -41.96 -27.72
N LYS A 260 -106.19 -41.56 -29.00
CA LYS A 260 -105.00 -40.99 -29.66
C LYS A 260 -104.48 -39.75 -28.94
N LEU A 261 -105.38 -38.84 -28.54
CA LEU A 261 -105.01 -37.65 -27.76
C LEU A 261 -104.44 -38.03 -26.38
N MET A 262 -104.98 -39.05 -25.73
CA MET A 262 -104.44 -39.54 -24.45
C MET A 262 -103.02 -40.10 -24.62
N ASP A 263 -102.79 -40.90 -25.67
CA ASP A 263 -101.46 -41.42 -26.02
C ASP A 263 -100.46 -40.31 -26.34
N GLU A 264 -100.88 -39.29 -27.10
CA GLU A 264 -100.06 -38.11 -27.39
C GLU A 264 -99.74 -37.31 -26.12
N MET A 265 -100.73 -37.09 -25.24
CA MET A 265 -100.50 -36.43 -23.96
C MET A 265 -99.55 -37.22 -23.05
N ASP A 266 -99.67 -38.54 -23.01
CA ASP A 266 -98.73 -39.43 -22.31
C ASP A 266 -97.33 -39.35 -22.91
N GLY A 267 -97.23 -39.26 -24.24
CA GLY A 267 -95.99 -39.02 -24.98
C GLY A 267 -95.33 -37.69 -24.60
N ILE A 268 -96.10 -36.60 -24.62
CA ILE A 268 -95.64 -35.25 -24.21
C ILE A 268 -95.20 -35.26 -22.74
N ARG A 269 -95.95 -35.90 -21.84
CA ARG A 269 -95.57 -36.02 -20.42
C ARG A 269 -94.24 -36.76 -20.25
N LYS A 270 -94.03 -37.87 -20.97
CA LYS A 270 -92.74 -38.60 -20.97
C LYS A 270 -91.60 -37.73 -21.51
N GLU A 271 -91.83 -36.97 -22.59
CA GLU A 271 -90.82 -36.04 -23.11
C GLU A 271 -90.51 -34.91 -22.15
N LEU A 272 -91.51 -34.34 -21.47
CA LEU A 272 -91.31 -33.29 -20.48
C LEU A 272 -90.43 -33.78 -19.32
N ILE A 273 -90.68 -35.01 -18.83
CA ILE A 273 -89.83 -35.66 -17.82
C ILE A 273 -88.41 -35.86 -18.36
N ARG A 274 -88.24 -36.37 -19.59
CA ARG A 274 -86.91 -36.52 -20.23
C ARG A 274 -86.17 -35.20 -20.38
N ILE A 275 -86.86 -34.12 -20.76
CA ILE A 275 -86.28 -32.78 -20.89
C ILE A 275 -85.86 -32.24 -19.51
N ALA A 276 -86.69 -32.42 -18.49
CA ALA A 276 -86.36 -32.02 -17.12
C ALA A 276 -85.11 -32.75 -16.60
N ASP A 277 -85.06 -34.07 -16.77
CA ASP A 277 -83.88 -34.89 -16.44
C ASP A 277 -82.65 -34.47 -17.25
N GLY A 278 -82.83 -34.20 -18.55
CA GLY A 278 -81.78 -33.73 -19.44
C GLY A 278 -81.19 -32.38 -18.99
N LYS A 279 -82.06 -31.44 -18.57
CA LYS A 279 -81.66 -30.14 -18.03
C LYS A 279 -80.87 -30.28 -16.74
N GLU A 280 -81.29 -31.16 -15.83
CA GLU A 280 -80.57 -31.40 -14.57
C GLU A 280 -79.20 -32.05 -14.83
N ARG A 281 -79.14 -33.06 -15.71
CA ARG A 281 -77.86 -33.68 -16.13
C ARG A 281 -76.93 -32.66 -16.76
N SER A 282 -77.42 -31.81 -17.66
CA SER A 282 -76.64 -30.72 -18.28
C SER A 282 -76.15 -29.70 -17.25
N SER A 283 -77.00 -29.29 -16.30
CA SER A 283 -76.61 -28.39 -15.19
C SER A 283 -75.49 -28.98 -14.32
N ARG A 284 -75.58 -30.27 -13.97
CA ARG A 284 -74.52 -30.97 -13.22
C ARG A 284 -73.21 -31.05 -14.03
N ALA A 285 -73.28 -31.35 -15.32
CA ALA A 285 -72.11 -31.39 -16.19
C ALA A 285 -71.44 -30.01 -16.29
N LYS A 286 -72.23 -28.94 -16.43
CA LYS A 286 -71.75 -27.56 -16.44
C LYS A 286 -71.03 -27.19 -15.13
N LYS A 287 -71.62 -27.45 -13.96
CA LYS A 287 -70.98 -27.18 -12.66
C LYS A 287 -69.63 -27.91 -12.51
N LYS A 288 -69.54 -29.16 -12.96
CA LYS A 288 -68.27 -29.92 -12.95
C LYS A 288 -67.23 -29.27 -13.87
N SER A 289 -67.62 -28.91 -15.09
CA SER A 289 -66.77 -28.17 -16.03
C SER A 289 -66.28 -26.85 -15.44
N ASP A 290 -67.18 -26.05 -14.85
CA ASP A 290 -66.86 -24.76 -14.24
C ASP A 290 -65.87 -24.93 -13.07
N SER A 291 -66.07 -25.91 -12.19
CA SER A 291 -65.11 -26.22 -11.10
C SER A 291 -63.73 -26.68 -11.61
N CYS A 292 -63.71 -27.42 -12.73
CA CYS A 292 -62.47 -27.81 -13.40
C CYS A 292 -61.76 -26.59 -14.00
N PHE A 293 -62.52 -25.69 -14.64
CA PHE A 293 -62.02 -24.43 -15.19
C PHE A 293 -61.44 -23.52 -14.10
N GLU A 294 -62.12 -23.35 -12.98
CA GLU A 294 -61.61 -22.59 -11.82
C GLU A 294 -60.32 -23.20 -11.26
N THR A 295 -60.27 -24.54 -11.14
CA THR A 295 -59.06 -25.25 -10.69
C THR A 295 -57.90 -25.06 -11.67
N LEU A 296 -58.15 -25.09 -12.97
CA LEU A 296 -57.14 -24.81 -13.98
C LEU A 296 -56.70 -23.34 -13.97
N ASN A 297 -57.64 -22.41 -13.82
CA ASN A 297 -57.34 -20.98 -13.78
C ASN A 297 -56.49 -20.60 -12.56
N THR A 298 -56.77 -21.17 -11.39
CA THR A 298 -55.94 -20.96 -10.20
C THR A 298 -54.54 -21.55 -10.36
N LYS A 299 -54.39 -22.70 -11.02
CA LYS A 299 -53.07 -23.28 -11.36
C LYS A 299 -52.32 -22.40 -12.36
N LEU A 300 -53.02 -21.87 -13.37
CA LEU A 300 -52.45 -20.96 -14.37
C LEU A 300 -51.92 -19.69 -13.69
N HIS A 301 -52.73 -19.03 -12.87
CA HIS A 301 -52.28 -17.84 -12.14
C HIS A 301 -51.08 -18.13 -11.22
N LYS A 302 -51.08 -19.26 -10.50
CA LYS A 302 -49.92 -19.67 -9.69
C LYS A 302 -48.67 -19.89 -10.54
N ALA A 303 -48.81 -20.51 -11.71
CA ALA A 303 -47.69 -20.70 -12.64
C ALA A 303 -47.19 -19.37 -13.21
N MET A 304 -48.11 -18.45 -13.57
CA MET A 304 -47.76 -17.10 -14.04
C MET A 304 -46.98 -16.31 -12.98
N SER A 305 -47.45 -16.26 -11.73
CA SER A 305 -46.73 -15.56 -10.66
C SER A 305 -45.36 -16.16 -10.37
N LYS A 306 -45.22 -17.50 -10.45
CA LYS A 306 -43.91 -18.15 -10.34
C LYS A 306 -42.98 -17.77 -11.51
N MET A 307 -43.50 -17.75 -12.73
CA MET A 307 -42.75 -17.36 -13.92
C MET A 307 -42.29 -15.90 -13.86
N GLU A 308 -43.14 -14.99 -13.40
CA GLU A 308 -42.77 -13.58 -13.18
C GLU A 308 -41.66 -13.46 -12.12
N SER A 309 -41.76 -14.20 -11.01
CA SER A 309 -40.72 -14.20 -9.98
C SER A 309 -39.38 -14.74 -10.51
N ALA A 310 -39.41 -15.81 -11.32
CA ALA A 310 -38.23 -16.38 -11.95
C ALA A 310 -37.61 -15.39 -12.97
N SER A 311 -38.43 -14.70 -13.76
CA SER A 311 -37.96 -13.68 -14.70
C SER A 311 -37.31 -12.48 -13.99
N MET A 312 -37.78 -12.09 -12.81
CA MET A 312 -37.08 -11.07 -12.02
C MET A 312 -35.72 -11.55 -11.51
N VAL A 313 -35.61 -12.83 -11.12
CA VAL A 313 -34.33 -13.42 -10.69
C VAL A 313 -33.37 -13.52 -11.87
N GLU A 314 -33.84 -13.93 -13.05
CA GLU A 314 -33.06 -13.96 -14.29
C GLU A 314 -32.49 -12.58 -14.62
N LYS A 315 -33.32 -11.52 -14.62
CA LYS A 315 -32.85 -10.13 -14.82
C LYS A 315 -31.79 -9.70 -13.81
N ARG A 316 -31.88 -10.16 -12.56
CA ARG A 316 -30.86 -9.89 -11.54
C ARG A 316 -29.58 -10.66 -11.83
N ALA A 317 -29.68 -11.91 -12.25
CA ALA A 317 -28.52 -12.71 -12.65
C ALA A 317 -27.81 -12.08 -13.86
N ASP A 318 -28.54 -11.63 -14.88
CA ASP A 318 -27.98 -10.93 -16.04
C ASP A 318 -27.24 -9.65 -15.64
N ALA A 319 -27.79 -8.88 -14.70
CA ALA A 319 -27.12 -7.69 -14.18
C ALA A 319 -25.81 -8.03 -13.44
N ILE A 320 -25.79 -9.13 -12.67
CA ILE A 320 -24.59 -9.64 -12.01
C ILE A 320 -23.55 -10.07 -13.04
N VAL A 321 -23.95 -10.82 -14.08
CA VAL A 321 -23.06 -11.26 -15.17
C VAL A 321 -22.48 -10.05 -15.92
N ALA A 322 -23.29 -9.02 -16.21
CA ALA A 322 -22.82 -7.78 -16.81
C ALA A 322 -21.79 -7.07 -15.93
N ASN A 323 -22.01 -6.98 -14.62
CA ASN A 323 -21.05 -6.40 -13.69
C ASN A 323 -19.74 -7.21 -13.59
N LEU A 324 -19.83 -8.54 -13.52
CA LEU A 324 -18.66 -9.42 -13.48
C LEU A 324 -17.84 -9.33 -14.77
N SER A 325 -18.49 -9.30 -15.94
CA SER A 325 -17.81 -9.12 -17.21
C SER A 325 -17.11 -7.75 -17.33
N ALA A 326 -17.72 -6.68 -16.83
CA ALA A 326 -17.09 -5.37 -16.76
C ALA A 326 -15.86 -5.38 -15.83
N ALA A 327 -15.96 -6.01 -14.66
CA ALA A 327 -14.82 -6.15 -13.73
C ALA A 327 -13.68 -6.98 -14.34
N LEU A 328 -13.98 -8.06 -15.05
CA LEU A 328 -12.99 -8.86 -15.76
C LEU A 328 -12.30 -8.07 -16.88
N GLN A 329 -13.05 -7.26 -17.64
CA GLN A 329 -12.47 -6.39 -18.67
C GLN A 329 -11.54 -5.34 -18.05
N GLN A 330 -11.91 -4.76 -16.91
CA GLN A 330 -11.05 -3.82 -16.18
C GLN A 330 -9.78 -4.48 -15.67
N LEU A 331 -9.87 -5.68 -15.07
CA LEU A 331 -8.69 -6.43 -14.63
C LEU A 331 -7.76 -6.76 -15.79
N HIS A 332 -8.31 -7.10 -16.97
CA HIS A 332 -7.49 -7.30 -18.16
C HIS A 332 -6.76 -6.03 -18.59
N SER A 333 -7.43 -4.86 -18.60
CA SER A 333 -6.75 -3.60 -18.91
C SER A 333 -5.69 -3.22 -17.88
N ASP A 334 -5.92 -3.50 -16.60
CA ASP A 334 -4.98 -3.22 -15.52
C ASP A 334 -3.75 -4.14 -15.61
N ILE A 335 -3.95 -5.42 -15.95
CA ILE A 335 -2.85 -6.36 -16.21
C ILE A 335 -2.00 -5.90 -17.39
N ASP A 336 -2.63 -5.46 -18.49
CA ASP A 336 -1.89 -4.99 -19.66
C ASP A 336 -1.16 -3.66 -19.38
N ALA A 337 -1.76 -2.76 -18.59
CA ALA A 337 -1.07 -1.57 -18.10
C ALA A 337 0.15 -1.91 -17.23
N ALA A 338 0.00 -2.83 -16.27
CA ALA A 338 1.09 -3.27 -15.40
C ALA A 338 2.23 -3.94 -16.16
N LYS A 339 1.94 -4.69 -17.23
CA LYS A 339 2.98 -5.25 -18.12
C LYS A 339 3.77 -4.15 -18.83
N MET A 340 3.09 -3.16 -19.39
CA MET A 340 3.75 -2.03 -20.07
C MET A 340 4.62 -1.22 -19.10
N GLU A 341 4.15 -0.99 -17.88
CA GLU A 341 4.94 -0.34 -16.83
C GLU A 341 6.16 -1.18 -16.42
N ALA A 342 6.01 -2.50 -16.28
CA ALA A 342 7.13 -3.39 -15.97
C ALA A 342 8.20 -3.41 -17.08
N GLU A 343 7.78 -3.37 -18.34
CA GLU A 343 8.69 -3.25 -19.49
C GLU A 343 9.45 -1.92 -19.46
N LEU A 344 8.76 -0.80 -19.22
CA LEU A 344 9.36 0.53 -19.10
C LEU A 344 10.39 0.57 -17.95
N VAL A 345 10.03 0.06 -16.77
CA VAL A 345 10.95 -0.03 -15.63
C VAL A 345 12.16 -0.92 -15.95
N SER A 346 11.98 -2.01 -16.69
CA SER A 346 13.09 -2.86 -17.17
C SER A 346 14.05 -2.10 -18.09
N GLU A 347 13.52 -1.24 -18.96
CA GLU A 347 14.33 -0.38 -19.84
C GLU A 347 15.07 0.70 -19.04
N GLU A 348 14.38 1.40 -18.14
CA GLU A 348 14.98 2.42 -17.27
C GLU A 348 16.07 1.83 -16.37
N THR A 349 15.83 0.66 -15.76
CA THR A 349 16.83 -0.02 -14.94
C THR A 349 18.06 -0.45 -15.74
N LYS A 350 17.90 -0.87 -17.00
CA LYS A 350 19.03 -1.11 -17.92
C LYS A 350 19.80 0.19 -18.20
N ALA A 351 19.11 1.29 -18.48
CA ALA A 351 19.74 2.58 -18.73
C ALA A 351 20.54 3.09 -17.52
N VAL A 352 19.95 3.05 -16.32
CA VAL A 352 20.62 3.42 -15.07
C VAL A 352 21.82 2.51 -14.80
N ARG A 353 21.71 1.20 -15.05
CA ARG A 353 22.84 0.26 -14.92
C ARG A 353 24.00 0.62 -15.85
N MET A 354 23.72 1.02 -17.09
CA MET A 354 24.76 1.46 -18.02
C MET A 354 25.44 2.76 -17.57
N GLU A 355 24.68 3.75 -17.09
CA GLU A 355 25.28 5.02 -16.63
C GLU A 355 26.07 4.85 -15.33
N THR A 356 25.58 4.02 -14.40
CA THR A 356 26.32 3.68 -13.17
C THR A 356 27.64 2.98 -13.47
N GLU A 357 27.64 2.04 -14.43
CA GLU A 357 28.86 1.37 -14.87
C GLU A 357 29.85 2.33 -15.52
N LYS A 358 29.36 3.24 -16.39
CA LYS A 358 30.18 4.30 -16.99
C LYS A 358 30.79 5.22 -15.92
N SER A 359 30.02 5.62 -14.92
CA SER A 359 30.51 6.42 -13.79
C SER A 359 31.57 5.65 -12.98
N ARG A 360 31.34 4.35 -12.72
CA ARG A 360 32.30 3.48 -12.03
C ARG A 360 33.63 3.40 -12.77
N MET A 361 33.61 3.20 -14.09
CA MET A 361 34.81 3.19 -14.92
C MET A 361 35.54 4.54 -14.90
N TYR A 362 34.80 5.65 -14.94
CA TYR A 362 35.38 6.98 -14.81
C TYR A 362 36.06 7.19 -13.44
N THR A 363 35.39 6.84 -12.34
CA THR A 363 35.97 6.90 -10.99
C THR A 363 37.20 6.01 -10.84
N GLN A 364 37.18 4.81 -11.42
CA GLN A 364 38.34 3.90 -11.41
C GLN A 364 39.54 4.53 -12.13
N SER A 365 39.32 5.10 -13.32
CA SER A 365 40.39 5.80 -14.06
C SER A 365 40.95 7.03 -13.32
N LEU A 366 40.09 7.75 -12.59
CA LEU A 366 40.53 8.86 -11.73
C LEU A 366 41.35 8.37 -10.54
N LYS A 367 40.97 7.25 -9.94
CA LYS A 367 41.70 6.63 -8.83
C LYS A 367 43.08 6.15 -9.26
N GLU A 368 43.18 5.54 -10.43
CA GLU A 368 44.46 5.10 -11.03
C GLU A 368 45.38 6.30 -11.27
N ARG A 369 44.87 7.37 -11.90
CA ARG A 369 45.64 8.62 -12.08
C ARG A 369 46.10 9.26 -10.78
N LEU A 370 45.27 9.21 -9.74
CA LEU A 370 45.64 9.72 -8.41
C LEU A 370 46.76 8.89 -7.79
N GLN A 371 46.72 7.57 -7.96
CA GLN A 371 47.77 6.67 -7.49
C GLN A 371 49.08 6.92 -8.23
N GLU A 372 49.06 7.05 -9.56
CA GLU A 372 50.22 7.43 -10.37
C GLU A 372 50.84 8.75 -9.88
N ALA A 373 50.02 9.79 -9.67
CA ALA A 373 50.49 11.08 -9.16
C ALA A 373 51.08 10.98 -7.74
N MET A 374 50.57 10.07 -6.90
CA MET A 374 51.09 9.85 -5.55
C MET A 374 52.43 9.11 -5.57
N GLU A 375 52.59 8.15 -6.47
CA GLU A 375 53.86 7.46 -6.73
C GLU A 375 54.90 8.44 -7.26
N GLU A 376 54.56 9.26 -8.25
CA GLU A 376 55.43 10.34 -8.77
C GLU A 376 55.86 11.30 -7.65
N LEU A 377 54.91 11.79 -6.82
CA LEU A 377 55.22 12.66 -5.69
C LEU A 377 56.21 12.00 -4.70
N ASN A 378 56.06 10.71 -4.44
CA ASN A 378 56.99 9.98 -3.57
C ASN A 378 58.39 9.87 -4.20
N THR A 379 58.48 9.62 -5.50
CA THR A 379 59.79 9.62 -6.20
C THR A 379 60.45 10.99 -6.17
N VAL A 380 59.69 12.07 -6.36
CA VAL A 380 60.19 13.46 -6.26
C VAL A 380 60.65 13.77 -4.84
N LYS A 381 59.88 13.40 -3.82
CA LYS A 381 60.28 13.57 -2.41
C LYS A 381 61.57 12.80 -2.07
N ALA A 382 61.72 11.58 -2.60
CA ALA A 382 62.95 10.81 -2.41
C ALA A 382 64.14 11.48 -3.11
N ALA A 383 63.96 11.98 -4.34
CA ALA A 383 64.99 12.74 -5.05
C ALA A 383 65.35 14.05 -4.34
N GLU A 384 64.36 14.78 -3.81
CA GLU A 384 64.56 15.99 -3.02
C GLU A 384 65.34 15.69 -1.73
N ALA A 385 64.99 14.63 -1.01
CA ALA A 385 65.70 14.20 0.19
C ALA A 385 67.17 13.84 -0.11
N ASN A 386 67.42 13.12 -1.21
CA ASN A 386 68.77 12.78 -1.66
C ASN A 386 69.58 14.05 -2.02
N ALA A 387 68.98 15.00 -2.76
CA ALA A 387 69.63 16.27 -3.10
C ALA A 387 69.98 17.10 -1.85
N LEU A 388 69.11 17.10 -0.83
CA LEU A 388 69.40 17.74 0.45
C LEU A 388 70.55 17.05 1.21
N GLU A 389 70.66 15.74 1.13
CA GLU A 389 71.77 14.98 1.72
C GLU A 389 73.09 15.25 1.00
N GLU A 390 73.10 15.29 -0.33
CA GLU A 390 74.27 15.68 -1.13
C GLU A 390 74.74 17.10 -0.80
N LEU A 391 73.82 18.05 -0.69
CA LEU A 391 74.13 19.41 -0.27
C LEU A 391 74.75 19.45 1.13
N LYS A 392 74.19 18.70 2.09
CA LYS A 392 74.79 18.56 3.43
C LYS A 392 76.20 18.01 3.34
N ALA A 393 76.42 16.93 2.60
CA ALA A 393 77.73 16.32 2.41
C ALA A 393 78.76 17.31 1.81
N ILE A 394 78.37 18.11 0.81
CA ILE A 394 79.21 19.16 0.23
C ILE A 394 79.49 20.28 1.24
N THR A 395 78.50 20.71 2.03
CA THR A 395 78.73 21.73 3.08
C THR A 395 79.68 21.22 4.16
N GLU A 396 79.56 19.97 4.58
CA GLU A 396 80.45 19.35 5.55
C GLU A 396 81.86 19.15 5.00
N SER A 397 82.01 18.73 3.73
CA SER A 397 83.33 18.59 3.10
C SER A 397 84.02 19.93 2.96
N THR A 398 83.32 20.98 2.50
CA THR A 398 83.87 22.34 2.40
C THR A 398 84.20 22.92 3.78
N MET A 399 83.42 22.64 4.82
CA MET A 399 83.77 23.00 6.21
C MET A 399 85.03 22.26 6.67
N ARG A 400 85.15 20.95 6.41
CA ARG A 400 86.35 20.16 6.71
C ARG A 400 87.58 20.67 5.96
N GLU A 401 87.47 20.94 4.67
CA GLU A 401 88.54 21.51 3.85
C GLU A 401 88.96 22.89 4.35
N ARG A 402 88.00 23.75 4.71
CA ARG A 402 88.29 25.05 5.34
C ARG A 402 89.01 24.87 6.68
N ALA A 403 88.61 23.91 7.50
CA ALA A 403 89.29 23.59 8.75
C ALA A 403 90.73 23.08 8.52
N ILE A 404 90.95 22.20 7.54
CA ILE A 404 92.28 21.69 7.18
C ILE A 404 93.15 22.81 6.61
N SER A 405 92.63 23.63 5.70
CA SER A 405 93.33 24.81 5.17
C SER A 405 93.68 25.81 6.28
N SER A 406 92.82 25.96 7.29
CA SER A 406 93.11 26.77 8.48
C SER A 406 94.21 26.17 9.38
N ILE A 407 94.38 24.84 9.41
CA ILE A 407 95.46 24.17 10.15
C ILE A 407 96.81 24.32 9.42
N TRP A 408 96.82 24.27 8.09
CA TRP A 408 98.04 24.30 7.28
C TRP A 408 98.50 25.71 6.87
N SER A 409 97.64 26.72 7.02
CA SER A 409 97.95 28.11 6.63
C SER A 409 98.75 28.92 7.66
N SER A 410 99.26 28.33 8.73
CA SER A 410 100.09 29.08 9.69
C SER A 410 101.08 28.22 10.47
N THR A 411 102.08 27.63 9.80
CA THR A 411 103.37 27.39 10.48
C THR A 411 104.21 28.66 10.30
N ILE A 412 103.93 29.66 11.13
CA ILE A 412 104.74 30.88 11.18
C ILE A 412 106.02 30.53 11.95
N THR A 413 107.16 30.51 11.26
CA THR A 413 108.48 30.39 11.90
C THR A 413 108.83 31.72 12.55
N ILE A 414 108.54 31.83 13.85
CA ILE A 414 108.83 33.02 14.66
C ILE A 414 110.28 32.92 15.16
N SER A 415 111.05 34.00 15.04
CA SER A 415 112.42 34.06 15.56
C SER A 415 112.43 33.78 17.07
N LYS A 416 113.47 33.12 17.62
CA LYS A 416 113.58 32.88 19.07
C LYS A 416 113.38 34.16 19.89
N PHE A 417 113.86 35.30 19.39
CA PHE A 417 113.67 36.60 20.03
C PHE A 417 112.19 37.03 20.03
N GLU A 418 111.51 36.97 18.89
CA GLU A 418 110.08 37.29 18.78
C GLU A 418 109.22 36.31 19.58
N TYR A 419 109.60 35.03 19.67
CA TYR A 419 108.95 34.05 20.52
C TYR A 419 109.01 34.47 21.99
N TYR A 420 110.19 34.83 22.50
CA TYR A 420 110.31 35.32 23.88
C TYR A 420 109.64 36.68 24.09
N TYR A 421 109.67 37.57 23.09
CA TYR A 421 108.99 38.88 23.13
C TYR A 421 107.47 38.72 23.18
N LEU A 422 106.90 37.88 22.31
CA LEU A 422 105.46 37.59 22.26
C LEU A 422 105.00 36.81 23.48
N ILE A 423 105.80 35.89 24.02
CA ILE A 423 105.48 35.22 25.30
C ILE A 423 105.47 36.22 26.45
N LYS A 424 106.43 37.15 26.50
CA LYS A 424 106.45 38.18 27.53
C LYS A 424 105.25 39.12 27.38
N GLN A 425 104.90 39.50 26.16
CA GLN A 425 103.72 40.32 25.87
C GLN A 425 102.42 39.57 26.17
N ALA A 426 102.33 38.29 25.83
CA ALA A 426 101.18 37.44 26.14
C ALA A 426 101.01 37.26 27.65
N LYS A 427 102.10 37.10 28.41
CA LYS A 427 102.05 37.13 29.88
C LYS A 427 101.58 38.48 30.42
N ALA A 428 102.06 39.59 29.87
CA ALA A 428 101.59 40.92 30.26
C ALA A 428 100.11 41.15 29.92
N ILE A 429 99.64 40.67 28.77
CA ILE A 429 98.23 40.74 28.36
C ILE A 429 97.38 39.80 29.22
N GLN A 430 97.87 38.61 29.57
CA GLN A 430 97.21 37.68 30.47
C GLN A 430 97.06 38.29 31.86
N GLU A 431 98.10 38.93 32.41
CA GLU A 431 98.01 39.66 33.68
C GLU A 431 96.99 40.81 33.60
N VAL A 432 96.89 41.50 32.46
CA VAL A 432 95.87 42.54 32.25
C VAL A 432 94.46 41.92 32.13
N ALA A 433 94.32 40.77 31.47
CA ALA A 433 93.07 40.05 31.36
C ALA A 433 92.62 39.50 32.72
N ASP A 434 93.53 38.90 33.49
CA ASP A 434 93.29 38.42 34.84
C ASP A 434 92.94 39.58 35.78
N LYS A 435 93.61 40.74 35.65
CA LYS A 435 93.21 41.96 36.37
C LYS A 435 91.84 42.49 35.94
N LYS A 436 91.47 42.38 34.66
CA LYS A 436 90.14 42.75 34.15
C LYS A 436 89.06 41.77 34.61
N VAL A 437 89.36 40.48 34.68
CA VAL A 437 88.47 39.45 35.20
C VAL A 437 88.33 39.59 36.70
N ALA A 438 89.42 39.82 37.44
CA ALA A 438 89.38 40.12 38.87
C ALA A 438 88.61 41.43 39.16
N ALA A 439 88.79 42.46 38.33
CA ALA A 439 87.97 43.67 38.41
C ALA A 439 86.50 43.35 38.12
N ALA A 440 86.18 42.59 37.07
CA ALA A 440 84.80 42.20 36.77
C ALA A 440 84.18 41.32 37.88
N GLN A 441 84.96 40.43 38.49
CA GLN A 441 84.55 39.62 39.64
C GLN A 441 84.35 40.50 40.88
N ALA A 442 85.24 41.45 41.16
CA ALA A 442 85.05 42.43 42.23
C ALA A 442 83.83 43.34 41.98
N TRP A 443 83.56 43.72 40.72
CA TRP A 443 82.34 44.45 40.35
C TRP A 443 81.09 43.59 40.48
N MET A 444 81.15 42.30 40.13
CA MET A 444 80.06 41.36 40.36
C MET A 444 79.85 41.08 41.85
N GLU A 445 80.90 40.98 42.65
CA GLU A 445 80.82 40.80 44.09
C GLU A 445 80.33 42.07 44.78
N ALA A 446 80.74 43.26 44.32
CA ALA A 446 80.17 44.53 44.77
C ALA A 446 78.69 44.66 44.37
N LEU A 447 78.30 44.20 43.18
CA LEU A 447 76.90 44.12 42.76
C LEU A 447 76.11 43.12 43.60
N LYS A 448 76.69 41.95 43.88
CA LYS A 448 76.11 40.92 44.75
C LYS A 448 75.98 41.41 46.18
N ALA A 449 77.00 42.06 46.73
CA ALA A 449 76.98 42.69 48.04
C ALA A 449 75.95 43.83 48.06
N LYS A 450 75.85 44.65 47.01
CA LYS A 450 74.82 45.68 46.88
C LYS A 450 73.42 45.08 46.72
N THR A 451 73.25 43.93 46.07
CA THR A 451 71.95 43.25 45.97
C THR A 451 71.60 42.54 47.26
N GLU A 452 72.59 42.04 48.00
CA GLU A 452 72.42 41.40 49.31
C GLU A 452 72.17 42.44 50.40
N GLU A 453 72.84 43.59 50.36
CA GLU A 453 72.53 44.80 51.12
C GLU A 453 71.13 45.31 50.76
N ARG A 454 70.75 45.33 49.48
CA ARG A 454 69.38 45.68 49.07
C ARG A 454 68.36 44.62 49.48
N ARG A 455 68.75 43.35 49.59
CA ARG A 455 67.92 42.25 50.10
C ARG A 455 67.72 42.42 51.61
N MET A 456 68.79 42.68 52.36
CA MET A 456 68.74 42.97 53.80
C MET A 456 68.01 44.28 54.09
N ASN A 457 68.23 45.34 53.32
CA ASN A 457 67.51 46.62 53.43
C ASN A 457 66.04 46.50 52.99
N ALA A 458 65.70 45.63 52.03
CA ALA A 458 64.31 45.31 51.70
C ALA A 458 63.63 44.43 52.77
N GLU A 459 64.42 43.73 53.58
CA GLU A 459 63.98 42.91 54.71
C GLU A 459 63.89 43.74 56.00
N THR A 460 64.58 44.88 56.10
CA THR A 460 64.50 45.83 57.23
C THR A 460 63.65 47.08 56.97
N ASP A 461 63.44 47.52 55.72
CA ASP A 461 62.68 48.73 55.38
C ASP A 461 61.93 48.64 54.02
N PRO A 462 60.67 48.15 54.00
CA PRO A 462 59.85 48.13 52.79
C PRO A 462 59.34 49.50 52.25
N THR A 463 59.93 50.63 52.64
CA THR A 463 59.56 51.96 52.11
C THR A 463 60.74 52.66 51.51
N GLN A 464 60.99 52.40 50.23
CA GLN A 464 61.49 53.36 49.22
C GLN A 464 61.84 52.57 47.95
N SER A 465 60.82 52.29 47.13
CA SER A 465 61.01 51.78 45.77
C SER A 465 60.19 52.62 44.79
N TRP A 466 60.44 53.92 44.78
CA TRP A 466 59.97 54.83 43.74
C TRP A 466 60.91 56.02 43.69
N ALA A 467 62.04 55.83 43.01
CA ALA A 467 62.67 56.84 42.17
C ALA A 467 64.01 56.33 41.62
N LEU A 468 64.32 56.77 40.40
CA LEU A 468 65.62 56.76 39.72
C LEU A 468 65.89 55.60 38.74
N VAL A 469 65.28 55.78 37.58
CA VAL A 469 65.87 55.53 36.24
C VAL A 469 67.26 56.19 36.12
N PRO A 470 68.20 55.56 35.39
CA PRO A 470 68.84 56.23 34.25
C PRO A 470 68.91 55.28 33.03
N VAL A 471 68.33 55.65 31.87
CA VAL A 471 69.00 56.38 30.78
C VAL A 471 70.41 55.85 30.50
N GLU A 472 70.51 54.91 29.56
CA GLU A 472 71.59 54.94 28.58
C GLU A 472 71.31 54.08 27.34
N ARG A 473 71.66 54.67 26.20
CA ARG A 473 72.05 54.05 24.93
C ARG A 473 70.96 53.65 23.92
N GLU A 474 70.42 54.72 23.33
CA GLU A 474 70.16 54.82 21.90
C GLU A 474 71.49 54.68 21.11
N SER A 475 71.66 53.62 20.31
CA SER A 475 72.60 53.56 19.17
C SER A 475 72.54 52.22 18.40
N LEU A 476 71.36 51.80 17.91
CA LEU A 476 71.26 50.90 16.75
C LEU A 476 69.99 51.22 15.93
N SER A 477 70.16 52.18 15.01
CA SER A 477 69.75 52.15 13.59
C SER A 477 68.56 51.25 13.18
N LYS A 478 67.45 51.93 12.83
CA LYS A 478 66.42 51.62 11.81
C LYS A 478 65.42 50.47 12.07
N PRO A 479 64.16 50.81 12.41
CA PRO A 479 62.98 50.04 12.03
C PRO A 479 62.27 50.68 10.82
N LYS A 480 61.35 49.93 10.19
CA LYS A 480 60.36 50.35 9.16
C LYS A 480 60.72 50.14 7.68
N LYS A 481 61.00 48.89 7.28
CA LYS A 481 60.60 48.38 5.93
C LYS A 481 59.94 47.00 5.97
N GLY A 482 60.19 46.18 6.99
CA GLY A 482 59.55 44.86 7.13
C GLY A 482 58.07 44.88 7.54
N SER A 483 57.61 45.88 8.31
CA SER A 483 56.21 45.92 8.78
C SER A 483 55.22 46.45 7.74
N ILE A 484 55.69 47.28 6.80
CA ILE A 484 54.88 47.79 5.70
C ILE A 484 54.76 46.71 4.62
N LEU A 485 55.86 45.97 4.34
CA LEU A 485 55.85 44.86 3.41
C LEU A 485 55.03 43.67 3.94
N LYS A 486 55.12 43.33 5.23
CA LYS A 486 54.24 42.31 5.83
C LYS A 486 52.76 42.70 5.79
N ARG A 487 52.40 43.96 6.10
CA ARG A 487 51.01 44.43 5.98
C ARG A 487 50.53 44.57 4.53
N ALA A 488 51.42 44.79 3.56
CA ALA A 488 51.06 44.82 2.16
C ALA A 488 50.79 43.41 1.63
N ILE A 489 51.66 42.45 1.94
CA ILE A 489 51.51 41.03 1.58
C ILE A 489 50.26 40.43 2.23
N GLU A 490 49.99 40.75 3.50
CA GLU A 490 48.82 40.23 4.21
C GLU A 490 47.50 40.83 3.72
N LYS A 491 47.52 42.07 3.22
CA LYS A 491 46.36 42.68 2.54
C LYS A 491 46.13 42.10 1.14
N GLU A 492 47.19 41.67 0.45
CA GLU A 492 47.12 41.08 -0.90
C GLU A 492 46.66 39.61 -0.85
N ILE A 493 47.06 38.86 0.19
CA ILE A 493 46.55 37.51 0.49
C ILE A 493 45.05 37.56 0.80
N ASN A 494 44.62 38.47 1.68
CA ASN A 494 43.20 38.61 2.02
C ASN A 494 42.36 39.08 0.82
N HIS A 495 42.91 39.94 -0.06
CA HIS A 495 42.23 40.36 -1.29
C HIS A 495 42.04 39.19 -2.27
N HIS A 496 43.02 38.31 -2.41
CA HIS A 496 42.92 37.12 -3.28
C HIS A 496 42.01 36.01 -2.72
N GLU A 497 41.86 35.91 -1.40
CA GLU A 497 40.88 35.02 -0.76
C GLU A 497 39.46 35.54 -0.93
N GLU A 498 39.20 36.84 -0.70
CA GLU A 498 37.88 37.44 -0.97
C GLU A 498 37.48 37.36 -2.45
N GLU A 499 38.42 37.54 -3.39
CA GLU A 499 38.15 37.34 -4.82
C GLU A 499 37.84 35.88 -5.21
N ARG A 500 38.41 34.90 -4.50
CA ARG A 500 38.10 33.47 -4.70
C ARG A 500 36.72 33.12 -4.14
N GLU A 501 36.38 33.64 -2.97
CA GLU A 501 35.06 33.45 -2.36
C GLU A 501 33.94 34.13 -3.17
N GLN A 502 34.17 35.35 -3.69
CA GLN A 502 33.21 36.03 -4.57
C GLN A 502 33.04 35.33 -5.94
N LYS A 503 34.10 34.73 -6.50
CA LYS A 503 34.01 33.90 -7.72
C LYS A 503 33.28 32.57 -7.50
N LEU A 504 33.37 32.00 -6.30
CA LEU A 504 32.62 30.80 -5.91
C LEU A 504 31.13 31.09 -5.71
N VAL A 505 30.79 32.25 -5.13
CA VAL A 505 29.40 32.70 -4.96
C VAL A 505 28.75 33.08 -6.30
N GLN A 506 29.46 33.79 -7.20
CA GLN A 506 28.94 34.10 -8.54
C GLN A 506 28.86 32.86 -9.47
N SER A 507 29.70 31.85 -9.26
CA SER A 507 29.64 30.59 -10.03
C SER A 507 28.45 29.70 -9.65
N HIS A 508 27.84 29.89 -8.47
CA HIS A 508 26.74 29.06 -8.01
C HIS A 508 25.37 29.51 -8.55
N ASP A 509 25.25 30.77 -9.02
CA ASP A 509 24.00 31.35 -9.53
C ASP A 509 23.83 31.31 -11.07
N MET A 510 24.81 30.79 -11.83
CA MET A 510 24.74 30.73 -13.31
C MET A 510 24.93 29.31 -13.91
N LYS A 511 24.67 28.24 -13.14
CA LYS A 511 24.66 26.85 -13.65
C LYS A 511 23.29 26.19 -13.51
N LEU A 512 22.29 26.81 -14.12
CA LEU A 512 21.08 26.15 -14.63
C LEU A 512 20.99 26.43 -16.14
N ALA A 513 21.93 25.89 -16.92
CA ALA A 513 21.81 25.66 -18.37
C ALA A 513 23.12 25.04 -18.89
N ILE A 514 23.17 23.72 -19.04
CA ILE A 514 24.22 23.05 -19.84
C ILE A 514 23.61 22.68 -21.19
N ALA A 515 23.94 23.47 -22.20
CA ALA A 515 23.94 23.08 -23.61
C ALA A 515 25.40 23.06 -24.10
N MET A 516 25.76 22.03 -24.85
CA MET A 516 27.13 21.66 -25.22
C MET A 516 27.85 22.62 -26.18
N PRO A 517 29.19 22.57 -26.21
CA PRO A 517 29.93 22.88 -27.44
C PRO A 517 30.88 21.76 -27.91
N ARG A 518 30.89 21.60 -29.23
CA ARG A 518 31.81 20.80 -30.05
C ARG A 518 33.22 21.40 -30.07
N ARG A 519 34.24 20.54 -30.09
CA ARG A 519 35.62 20.87 -30.49
C ARG A 519 35.77 20.89 -32.01
N SER A 520 36.59 21.82 -32.50
CA SER A 520 37.15 21.88 -33.85
C SER A 520 38.61 21.40 -33.85
N LEU A 521 39.10 20.88 -34.98
CA LEU A 521 40.51 20.96 -35.40
C LEU A 521 40.62 20.74 -36.93
N THR A 522 41.42 21.64 -37.54
CA THR A 522 42.29 21.50 -38.73
C THR A 522 41.74 21.34 -40.15
N GLY A 523 42.26 22.17 -41.07
CA GLY A 523 42.55 21.75 -42.44
C GLY A 523 42.42 22.82 -43.54
N SER A 524 43.52 23.53 -43.83
CA SER A 524 44.01 23.93 -45.18
C SER A 524 43.10 24.66 -46.19
N GLY A 525 43.60 25.79 -46.72
CA GLY A 525 43.61 26.00 -48.18
C GLY A 525 42.83 27.18 -48.78
N VAL A 526 43.51 28.32 -48.93
CA VAL A 526 43.60 29.18 -50.14
C VAL A 526 42.32 29.73 -50.82
N SER A 527 42.19 31.05 -50.71
CA SER A 527 41.90 32.08 -51.73
C SER A 527 40.66 31.99 -52.64
N GLY A 528 39.94 33.11 -52.75
CA GLY A 528 39.13 33.41 -53.94
C GLY A 528 37.87 34.21 -53.67
N ALA A 529 37.76 35.37 -54.31
CA ALA A 529 36.79 36.42 -54.05
C ALA A 529 35.40 36.24 -54.71
N SER A 530 34.45 37.00 -54.17
CA SER A 530 33.49 37.85 -54.92
C SER A 530 32.22 37.26 -55.58
N ARG A 531 31.09 37.81 -55.10
CA ARG A 531 29.88 38.30 -55.83
C ARG A 531 28.72 37.35 -56.23
N ARG A 532 27.53 37.85 -55.82
CA ARG A 532 26.23 37.99 -56.54
C ARG A 532 25.16 36.88 -56.49
N LEU A 533 24.02 37.30 -55.90
CA LEU A 533 22.64 37.37 -56.42
C LEU A 533 21.90 36.12 -56.96
N HIS A 534 20.80 35.81 -56.26
CA HIS A 534 19.42 35.52 -56.68
C HIS A 534 19.02 34.37 -57.62
N ALA A 535 17.82 33.86 -57.25
CA ALA A 535 16.77 33.20 -58.05
C ALA A 535 16.99 31.70 -58.32
N SER A 536 15.99 30.83 -58.45
CA SER A 536 14.53 30.77 -58.24
C SER A 536 14.10 29.42 -58.83
N ARG A 537 12.92 28.91 -58.41
CA ARG A 537 12.04 27.88 -59.02
C ARG A 537 12.02 26.51 -58.33
N LYS A 538 10.87 26.14 -57.71
CA LYS A 538 9.62 25.53 -58.25
C LYS A 538 9.84 24.03 -58.54
N SER A 539 8.96 23.06 -58.26
CA SER A 539 7.52 23.06 -58.01
C SER A 539 7.02 21.63 -57.69
N ASN A 540 5.85 21.55 -57.02
CA ASN A 540 4.75 20.57 -57.16
C ASN A 540 4.97 19.11 -56.68
N SER A 541 4.00 18.32 -56.19
CA SER A 541 2.56 18.38 -55.78
C SER A 541 2.20 16.87 -55.61
N THR A 542 1.37 16.33 -54.70
CA THR A 542 -0.11 16.37 -54.69
C THR A 542 -0.65 15.31 -53.68
N LYS A 543 -1.48 15.76 -52.70
CA LYS A 543 -2.80 15.27 -52.16
C LYS A 543 -3.01 13.76 -51.80
N GLN A 544 -3.89 13.34 -50.87
CA GLN A 544 -5.26 13.77 -50.55
C GLN A 544 -5.69 13.46 -49.09
N GLN A 545 -6.64 14.28 -48.62
CA GLN A 545 -7.54 14.21 -47.45
C GLN A 545 -8.97 13.82 -47.98
N PRO A 546 -10.00 13.50 -47.14
CA PRO A 546 -10.81 14.56 -46.53
C PRO A 546 -11.39 14.30 -45.11
N SER A 547 -11.67 15.44 -44.49
CA SER A 547 -12.36 15.82 -43.24
C SER A 547 -13.84 15.46 -43.11
N PHE A 548 -14.38 15.52 -41.88
CA PHE A 548 -15.56 16.34 -41.53
C PHE A 548 -15.60 16.70 -40.03
N THR A 549 -16.07 17.92 -39.74
CA THR A 549 -16.17 18.64 -38.46
C THR A 549 -17.59 18.65 -37.91
N PHE A 550 -17.81 18.64 -36.58
CA PHE A 550 -18.89 19.40 -35.93
C PHE A 550 -18.68 19.59 -34.40
N THR A 551 -18.91 20.81 -33.93
CA THR A 551 -19.13 21.32 -32.56
C THR A 551 -20.14 22.49 -32.70
N PRO A 552 -20.81 23.10 -31.68
CA PRO A 552 -20.71 23.06 -30.20
C PRO A 552 -22.16 23.02 -29.56
N PRO A 553 -22.54 23.53 -28.33
CA PRO A 553 -21.80 24.30 -27.31
C PRO A 553 -22.06 24.00 -25.80
N SER A 554 -21.42 24.85 -25.01
CA SER A 554 -21.16 24.91 -23.57
C SER A 554 -22.34 25.16 -22.63
N SER A 555 -22.15 24.84 -21.35
CA SER A 555 -22.43 25.77 -20.24
C SER A 555 -21.57 25.45 -19.01
N ALA A 556 -21.18 26.49 -18.28
CA ALA A 556 -20.32 26.47 -17.11
C ALA A 556 -21.11 26.95 -15.89
N HIS A 557 -21.03 26.26 -14.74
CA HIS A 557 -21.28 26.86 -13.42
C HIS A 557 -20.45 26.20 -12.30
N LYS A 558 -19.45 26.96 -11.86
CA LYS A 558 -18.99 27.28 -10.48
C LYS A 558 -19.22 26.26 -9.33
N LYS A 559 -18.08 25.91 -8.72
CA LYS A 559 -17.71 25.93 -7.27
C LYS A 559 -18.68 25.34 -6.22
N GLY A 560 -18.16 24.38 -5.45
CA GLY A 560 -18.58 24.08 -4.08
C GLY A 560 -17.69 23.02 -3.42
N LYS A 561 -16.71 23.45 -2.62
CA LYS A 561 -16.09 22.61 -1.57
C LYS A 561 -17.10 22.51 -0.41
N VAL A 562 -17.04 21.40 0.35
CA VAL A 562 -17.09 21.32 1.84
C VAL A 562 -17.83 20.05 2.32
N VAL A 563 -17.01 19.11 2.83
CA VAL A 563 -17.10 18.39 4.11
C VAL A 563 -18.21 17.37 4.37
N ASN A 564 -17.75 16.11 4.42
CA ASN A 564 -18.01 15.05 5.42
C ASN A 564 -19.09 15.31 6.48
N THR A 565 -20.06 14.41 6.59
CA THR A 565 -20.61 13.91 7.87
C THR A 565 -21.66 12.84 7.61
N LEU A 566 -21.31 11.55 7.77
CA LEU A 566 -22.28 10.50 8.07
C LEU A 566 -21.72 9.59 9.16
N VAL A 567 -22.00 10.01 10.40
CA VAL A 567 -21.95 9.17 11.60
C VAL A 567 -23.38 9.12 12.15
N ARG A 568 -23.81 7.91 12.52
CA ARG A 568 -25.03 7.50 13.26
C ARG A 568 -26.31 7.26 12.44
N PHE A 569 -26.55 5.98 12.15
CA PHE A 569 -27.90 5.39 12.18
C PHE A 569 -27.85 4.00 12.83
N LEU A 570 -27.95 3.94 14.16
CA LEU A 570 -28.53 2.81 14.89
C LEU A 570 -29.17 3.35 16.17
N ARG A 571 -30.49 3.54 16.15
CA ARG A 571 -31.31 3.76 17.34
C ARG A 571 -32.54 2.84 17.23
N THR A 572 -32.50 1.74 17.97
CA THR A 572 -33.63 0.84 18.19
C THR A 572 -34.76 1.56 18.96
N PRO A 573 -36.04 1.29 18.68
CA PRO A 573 -37.11 1.53 19.63
C PRO A 573 -37.55 0.23 20.31
N LYS A 574 -37.53 0.26 21.64
CA LYS A 574 -38.14 -0.70 22.55
C LYS A 574 -39.33 0.01 23.19
N GLN A 575 -40.54 -0.55 23.11
CA GLN A 575 -41.75 -0.40 23.98
C GLN A 575 -42.81 -1.34 23.39
N ARG A 576 -43.40 -2.37 24.03
CA ARG A 576 -43.93 -2.64 25.39
C ARG A 576 -45.18 -1.86 25.78
N TRP A 577 -46.34 -2.30 25.27
CA TRP A 577 -47.67 -2.36 25.91
C TRP A 577 -48.37 -3.58 25.26
N GLY A 578 -49.23 -4.38 25.87
CA GLY A 578 -49.95 -4.37 27.13
C GLY A 578 -51.03 -5.47 27.01
N SER A 579 -51.22 -6.21 28.09
CA SER A 579 -52.05 -7.40 28.23
C SER A 579 -53.57 -7.17 27.98
N ARG A 580 -54.25 -8.18 27.45
CA ARG A 580 -55.68 -8.60 27.64
C ARG A 580 -56.05 -9.55 26.47
N ARG A 581 -56.87 -10.59 26.55
CA ARG A 581 -57.51 -11.44 27.58
C ARG A 581 -58.41 -12.40 26.74
N ASN A 582 -58.47 -13.70 27.05
CA ASN A 582 -59.52 -14.70 26.70
C ASN A 582 -59.98 -14.79 25.23
N VAL A 583 -59.90 -15.94 24.54
CA VAL A 583 -60.59 -17.23 24.73
C VAL A 583 -59.76 -18.32 24.09
#